data_AF-A0A2U3Q8X2-F1
#
_entry.id   AF-A0A2U3Q8X2-F1
#
_cell.length_a   1.000
_cell.length_b   1.000
_cell.length_c   1.000
_cell.angle_alpha   90.00
_cell.angle_beta   90.00
_cell.angle_gamma   90.00
#
_symmetry.space_group_name_H-M   'P 1'
#
loop_
_entity.id
_entity.type
_entity.pdbx_description
1 polymer ?
#
loop_
_entity_poly.entity_id
_entity_poly.type
_entity_poly.pdbx_seq_one_letter_code
_entity_poly.pdbx_strand_id
1 'polypeptide(L)' 'MLDGATTALLRTILDEICENVPPYDTGVRAYVASRILEAATRGETRPDLLKQIGQEALSKAPTMWREI' A
#
# COMPACT_ATOMS: atom_id res chain seq x y z
N MET A 1 -15.76 -6.32 -7.47
CA MET A 1 -15.66 -6.12 -6.01
C MET A 1 -14.54 -7.02 -5.51
N LEU A 2 -13.70 -6.55 -4.60
CA LEU A 2 -12.73 -7.42 -3.94
C LEU A 2 -13.45 -8.29 -2.91
N ASP A 3 -13.07 -9.56 -2.81
CA ASP A 3 -13.59 -10.44 -1.77
C ASP A 3 -13.11 -9.99 -0.37
N GLY A 4 -13.89 -10.29 0.66
CA GLY A 4 -13.56 -9.91 2.04
C GLY A 4 -12.19 -10.43 2.49
N ALA A 5 -11.80 -11.62 2.02
CA ALA A 5 -10.47 -12.18 2.30
C ALA A 5 -9.35 -11.33 1.65
N THR A 6 -9.54 -10.89 0.41
CA THR A 6 -8.57 -10.02 -0.28
C THR A 6 -8.47 -8.66 0.39
N THR A 7 -9.60 -8.07 0.82
CA THR A 7 -9.59 -6.80 1.56
C THR A 7 -8.86 -6.91 2.90
N ALA A 8 -9.06 -8.00 3.64
CA ALA A 8 -8.34 -8.24 4.89
C ALA A 8 -6.83 -8.38 4.66
N LEU A 9 -6.44 -9.16 3.64
CA LEU A 9 -5.04 -9.33 3.25
C LEU A 9 -4.38 -7.99 2.90
N LEU A 10 -5.03 -7.17 2.06
CA LEU A 10 -4.52 -5.86 1.67
C LEU A 10 -4.32 -4.94 2.87
N ARG A 11 -5.25 -4.97 3.83
CA ARG A 11 -5.15 -4.16 5.04
C ARG A 11 -3.97 -4.57 5.91
N THR A 12 -3.74 -5.87 6.08
CA THR A 12 -2.56 -6.40 6.79
C THR A 12 -1.26 -5.99 6.12
N ILE A 13 -1.16 -6.15 4.79
CA ILE A 13 0.04 -5.80 4.02
C ILE A 13 0.30 -4.29 4.09
N LEU A 14 -0.75 -3.47 3.99
CA LEU A 14 -0.62 -2.01 4.09
C LEU A 14 -0.12 -1.59 5.48
N ASP A 15 -0.68 -2.18 6.55
CA ASP A 15 -0.29 -1.88 7.93
C ASP A 15 1.18 -2.21 8.18
N GLU A 16 1.63 -3.37 7.72
CA GLU A 16 3.02 -3.81 7.82
C GLU A 16 3.97 -2.87 7.04
N ILE A 17 3.66 -2.53 5.80
CA ILE A 17 4.53 -1.65 4.99
C ILE A 17 4.55 -0.23 5.54
N CYS A 18 3.42 0.24 6.08
CA CYS A 18 3.30 1.56 6.66
C CYS A 18 3.66 1.63 8.15
N GLU A 19 4.18 0.55 8.75
CA GLU A 19 4.53 0.50 10.18
C GLU A 19 5.55 1.60 10.53
N ASN A 20 6.50 1.83 9.63
CA ASN A 20 7.57 2.81 9.77
C ASN A 20 7.20 4.18 9.15
N VAL A 21 6.03 4.28 8.51
CA VAL A 21 5.54 5.52 7.91
C VAL A 21 4.77 6.29 8.98
N PRO A 22 5.14 7.56 9.25
CA PRO A 22 4.44 8.34 10.24
C PRO A 22 2.94 8.46 9.92
N PRO A 23 2.06 8.47 10.94
CA PRO A 23 0.62 8.52 10.71
C PRO A 23 0.14 9.81 10.02
N TYR A 24 0.92 10.89 10.11
CA TYR A 24 0.65 12.17 9.45
C TYR A 24 1.05 12.19 7.96
N ASP A 25 1.86 11.24 7.49
CA ASP A 25 2.24 11.07 6.09
C ASP A 25 1.12 10.36 5.30
N THR A 26 -0.06 10.98 5.30
CA THR A 26 -1.28 10.45 4.66
C THR A 26 -1.11 10.28 3.16
N GLY A 27 -0.32 11.15 2.51
CA GLY A 27 0.00 11.04 1.08
C GLY A 27 0.78 9.77 0.74
N VAL A 28 1.81 9.45 1.53
CA VAL A 28 2.62 8.23 1.34
C VAL A 28 1.76 6.99 1.55
N ARG A 29 0.98 6.94 2.64
CA ARG A 29 0.08 5.83 2.95
C ARG A 29 -0.99 5.63 1.87
N ALA A 30 -1.58 6.72 1.37
CA ALA A 30 -2.57 6.67 0.29
C ALA A 30 -1.97 6.22 -1.04
N TYR A 31 -0.74 6.66 -1.35
CA TYR A 31 -0.03 6.21 -2.56
C TYR A 31 0.25 4.71 -2.52
N VAL A 32 0.84 4.21 -1.42
CA VAL A 32 1.11 2.78 -1.23
C VAL A 32 -0.19 1.98 -1.32
N ALA A 33 -1.24 2.38 -0.60
CA ALA A 33 -2.54 1.72 -0.66
C ALA A 33 -3.11 1.65 -2.08
N SER A 34 -2.99 2.73 -2.85
CA SER A 34 -3.47 2.80 -4.24
C SER A 34 -2.71 1.84 -5.16
N ARG A 35 -1.39 1.71 -4.99
CA ARG A 35 -0.55 0.79 -5.80
C ARG A 35 -0.85 -0.67 -5.50
N ILE A 36 -1.00 -1.03 -4.22
CA ILE A 36 -1.34 -2.40 -3.82
C ILE A 36 -2.78 -2.73 -4.28
N LEU A 37 -3.72 -1.79 -4.15
CA LEU A 37 -5.09 -1.97 -4.63
C LEU A 37 -5.14 -2.15 -6.15
N GLU A 38 -4.38 -1.38 -6.92
CA GLU A 38 -4.28 -1.54 -8.38
C GLU A 38 -3.76 -2.92 -8.77
N ALA A 39 -2.76 -3.45 -8.07
CA ALA A 39 -2.27 -4.80 -8.31
C ALA A 39 -3.36 -5.86 -8.03
N ALA A 40 -4.08 -5.69 -6.92
CA ALA A 40 -5.18 -6.58 -6.56
C ALA A 40 -6.36 -6.53 -7.53
N THR A 41 -6.71 -5.34 -8.04
CA THR A 41 -7.77 -5.21 -9.05
C THR A 41 -7.36 -5.80 -10.41
N ARG A 42 -6.06 -5.89 -10.69
CA ARG A 42 -5.51 -6.60 -11.86
C ARG A 42 -5.47 -8.13 -11.69
N GLY A 43 -5.85 -8.65 -10.52
CA GLY A 43 -5.92 -10.09 -10.22
C GLY A 43 -4.77 -10.61 -9.35
N GLU A 44 -3.84 -9.74 -8.91
CA GLU A 44 -2.75 -10.16 -8.05
C GLU A 44 -3.24 -10.35 -6.62
N THR A 45 -3.21 -11.58 -6.12
CA THR A 45 -3.67 -11.94 -4.77
C THR A 45 -2.55 -12.51 -3.90
N ARG A 46 -1.34 -12.63 -4.46
CA ARG A 46 -0.19 -13.20 -3.75
C ARG A 46 0.33 -12.19 -2.73
N PRO A 47 0.39 -12.53 -1.44
CA PRO A 47 0.81 -11.60 -0.40
C PRO A 47 2.23 -11.10 -0.61
N ASP A 48 3.16 -11.98 -0.99
CA ASP A 48 4.56 -11.61 -1.26
C ASP A 48 4.70 -10.55 -2.36
N LEU A 49 3.97 -10.71 -3.48
CA LEU A 49 4.06 -9.76 -4.59
C LEU A 49 3.41 -8.43 -4.24
N LEU A 50 2.25 -8.45 -3.58
CA LEU A 50 1.58 -7.26 -3.08
C LEU A 50 2.48 -6.49 -2.08
N LYS A 51 3.23 -7.23 -1.25
CA LYS A 51 4.20 -6.64 -0.32
C LYS A 51 5.36 -5.98 -1.04
N GLN A 52 5.96 -6.66 -2.03
CA GLN A 52 7.01 -6.08 -2.86
C GLN A 52 6.54 -4.82 -3.60
N ILE A 53 5.33 -4.85 -4.17
CA ILE A 53 4.75 -3.70 -4.86
C ILE A 53 4.56 -2.52 -3.90
N GLY A 54 4.06 -2.77 -2.69
CA GLY A 54 3.90 -1.73 -1.68
C GLY A 54 5.23 -1.17 -1.16
N GLN A 55 6.26 -2.01 -0.98
CA GLN A 55 7.61 -1.56 -0.59
C GLN A 55 8.29 -0.75 -1.71
N GLU A 56 8.12 -1.16 -2.96
CA GLU A 56 8.59 -0.37 -4.10
C GLU A 56 7.85 0.97 -4.18
N ALA A 57 6.54 0.96 -3.98
CA ALA A 57 5.73 2.18 -3.92
C ALA A 57 6.18 3.09 -2.77
N LEU A 58 6.52 2.53 -1.61
CA LEU A 58 7.04 3.29 -0.47
C LEU A 58 8.39 3.94 -0.81
N SER A 59 9.29 3.20 -1.46
CA SER A 59 10.61 3.71 -1.89
C SER A 59 10.49 4.79 -2.98
N LYS A 60 9.46 4.71 -3.81
CA LYS A 60 9.15 5.69 -4.87
C LYS A 60 8.23 6.81 -4.41
N ALA A 61 7.63 6.69 -3.21
CA ALA A 61 6.71 7.68 -2.71
C ALA A 61 7.46 9.01 -2.59
N PRO A 62 6.93 10.10 -3.14
CA PRO A 62 7.61 11.37 -3.03
C PRO A 62 7.60 11.75 -1.54
N THR A 63 8.76 11.81 -0.90
CA THR A 63 8.93 12.39 0.44
C THR A 63 8.65 13.92 0.45
N MET A 64 8.20 14.46 -0.68
CA MET A 64 7.96 15.88 -0.97
C MET A 64 6.55 16.37 -0.57
N TRP A 65 5.69 15.54 0.02
CA TRP A 65 4.33 15.98 0.43
C TRP A 65 4.33 16.68 1.80
N ARG A 66 5.53 17.05 2.28
CA ARG A 66 5.68 18.06 3.33
C ARG A 66 5.28 19.40 2.71
N GLU A 67 4.31 20.05 3.32
CA GLU A 67 3.76 21.38 3.00
C GLU A 67 2.51 21.40 2.11
N ILE A 68 1.36 21.30 2.79
CA ILE A 68 0.21 22.20 2.58
C ILE A 68 -0.40 22.52 3.95
#